data_AF-A0A0C2A7D6-F1
#
_entry.id   AF-A0A0C2A7D6-F1
#
_cell.length_a   1.000
_cell.length_b   1.000
_cell.length_c   1.000
_cell.angle_alpha   90.00
_cell.angle_beta   90.00
_cell.angle_gamma   90.00
#
_symmetry.space_group_name_H-M   'P 1'
#
loop_
_entity.id
_entity.type
_entity.pdbx_description
1 polymer ?
#
loop_
_entity_poly.entity_id
_entity_poly.type
_entity_poly.pdbx_seq_one_letter_code
_entity_poly.pdbx_strand_id
1 'polypeptide(L)'
;MSSVSVNSPKTPVTAGSNGIAAATLPNVCKMPGPPAPFVPTPLPNIAKSGTKPKGFTKDVKIEGKTIAVKGASFGSQGDAASKGTGGGVVSANTDGPAKFVGPGSLDVKAEGKSIQLLSDPMVNNCGPSGSPPNAATVAGIMQLAQAMMYPEQAGNTTTECTSSFNHTWVHREACGKKRMSQKIDEAASHPLEGIRFEAAAAAHNKATGDLTRSGQLSQEPHEEKVFWVCSECGIEREGDQLHDDPNGGPPHMVEVKFKSELSTRDAKQLGRNIQAVKQGNASGLVYKVPASGGGDFLCNQIKRLGEVAGQAIRVVRI
;
A
#
# COMPACT_ATOMS: atom_id res chain seq x y z
N MET A 1 -5.65 0.56 13.16
CA MET A 1 -5.56 2.03 12.94
C MET A 1 -6.07 2.68 14.21
N SER A 2 -5.47 3.78 14.69
CA SER A 2 -5.97 4.37 15.94
C SER A 2 -7.36 4.95 15.72
N SER A 3 -8.31 4.60 16.60
CA SER A 3 -9.65 5.20 16.60
C SER A 3 -9.64 6.63 17.15
N VAL A 4 -8.52 7.04 17.75
CA VAL A 4 -8.33 8.35 18.39
C VAL A 4 -7.70 9.33 17.41
N SER A 5 -8.32 10.49 17.25
CA SER A 5 -7.76 11.63 16.50
C SER A 5 -7.18 12.68 17.46
N VAL A 6 -6.21 13.44 16.96
CA VAL A 6 -5.63 14.62 17.61
C VAL A 6 -5.80 15.77 16.66
N ASN A 7 -6.51 16.84 17.03
CA ASN A 7 -6.95 17.87 16.09
C ASN A 7 -7.67 17.24 14.88
N SER A 8 -8.80 16.59 15.14
CA SER A 8 -9.59 15.89 14.11
C SER A 8 -9.66 16.70 12.81
N PRO A 9 -9.35 16.09 11.65
CA PRO A 9 -9.24 14.64 11.39
C PRO A 9 -7.82 14.05 11.51
N LYS A 10 -6.85 14.76 12.10
CA LYS A 10 -5.45 14.28 12.13
C LYS A 10 -5.27 13.12 13.11
N THR A 11 -4.39 12.18 12.76
CA THR A 11 -4.14 10.96 13.56
C THR A 11 -2.76 11.02 14.19
N PRO A 12 -2.62 10.69 15.49
CA PRO A 12 -1.33 10.62 16.15
C PRO A 12 -0.51 9.41 15.67
N VAL A 13 0.81 9.56 15.68
CA VAL A 13 1.72 8.43 15.46
C VAL A 13 1.94 7.71 16.79
N THR A 14 1.71 6.41 16.82
CA THR A 14 1.98 5.55 18.00
C THR A 14 2.94 4.41 17.64
N ALA A 15 3.58 3.78 18.61
CA ALA A 15 4.45 2.63 18.35
C ALA A 15 3.68 1.44 17.73
N GLY A 16 2.36 1.37 17.95
CA GLY A 16 1.46 0.41 17.30
C GLY A 16 0.71 0.96 16.09
N SER A 17 0.91 2.23 15.71
CA SER A 17 0.32 2.83 14.50
C SER A 17 0.91 2.22 13.25
N ASN A 18 2.13 1.69 13.37
CA ASN A 18 2.72 0.73 12.45
C ASN A 18 2.94 1.36 11.05
N GLY A 19 2.82 2.69 10.96
CA GLY A 19 2.80 3.44 9.72
C GLY A 19 4.17 3.54 9.04
N ILE A 20 4.12 3.76 7.73
CA ILE A 20 5.28 3.74 6.84
C ILE A 20 5.63 5.16 6.38
N ALA A 21 6.86 5.58 6.64
CA ALA A 21 7.49 6.76 6.04
C ALA A 21 8.47 6.31 4.94
N ALA A 22 7.94 6.12 3.73
CA ALA A 22 8.73 5.81 2.55
C ALA A 22 9.30 7.09 1.96
N ALA A 23 10.61 7.13 1.75
CA ALA A 23 11.31 8.29 1.22
C ALA A 23 10.70 8.71 -0.13
N THR A 24 10.19 9.94 -0.17
CA THR A 24 9.61 10.57 -1.36
C THR A 24 10.66 11.37 -2.13
N LEU A 25 11.79 11.69 -1.50
CA LEU A 25 12.97 12.24 -2.15
C LEU A 25 14.05 11.15 -2.28
N PRO A 26 14.86 11.14 -3.36
CA PRO A 26 15.85 10.09 -3.60
C PRO A 26 16.82 9.89 -2.44
N ASN A 27 16.91 8.66 -1.93
CA ASN A 27 17.96 8.23 -1.00
C ASN A 27 19.18 7.78 -1.82
N VAL A 28 20.05 8.73 -2.18
CA VAL A 28 21.24 8.45 -3.00
C VAL A 28 22.33 7.84 -2.13
N CYS A 29 22.70 6.61 -2.43
CA CYS A 29 23.73 5.87 -1.70
C CYS A 29 24.92 5.55 -2.58
N LYS A 30 26.07 5.34 -1.95
CA LYS A 30 27.30 4.90 -2.60
C LYS A 30 27.15 3.42 -2.90
N MET A 31 26.94 3.02 -4.15
CA MET A 31 26.86 1.61 -4.51
C MET A 31 28.20 1.08 -5.03
N PRO A 32 28.54 -0.19 -4.77
CA PRO A 32 29.68 -0.82 -5.40
C PRO A 32 29.45 -0.92 -6.90
N GLY A 33 30.41 -0.47 -7.72
CA GLY A 33 30.33 -0.56 -9.18
C GLY A 33 31.52 0.13 -9.86
N PRO A 34 31.86 -0.23 -11.11
CA PRO A 34 32.85 0.48 -11.92
C PRO A 34 32.26 1.82 -12.42
N PRO A 35 33.02 2.92 -12.51
CA PRO A 35 34.41 3.13 -12.07
C PRO A 35 34.53 3.37 -10.56
N ALA A 36 35.71 3.05 -9.99
CA ALA A 36 36.02 3.24 -8.58
C ALA A 36 35.97 4.74 -8.17
N PRO A 37 35.65 5.08 -6.89
CA PRO A 37 35.43 4.15 -5.77
C PRO A 37 33.98 3.68 -5.55
N PHE A 38 32.97 4.36 -6.10
CA PHE A 38 31.55 3.98 -6.00
C PHE A 38 30.67 4.68 -7.05
N VAL A 39 29.46 4.17 -7.28
CA VAL A 39 28.44 4.76 -8.15
C VAL A 39 27.28 5.32 -7.31
N PRO A 40 27.02 6.65 -7.33
CA PRO A 40 25.85 7.22 -6.66
C PRO A 40 24.55 6.67 -7.25
N THR A 41 23.77 5.95 -6.44
CA THR A 41 22.55 5.24 -6.89
C THR A 41 21.39 5.53 -5.95
N PRO A 42 20.21 5.95 -6.47
CA PRO A 42 19.00 6.02 -5.68
C PRO A 42 18.57 4.63 -5.20
N LEU A 43 18.51 4.43 -3.89
CA LEU A 43 17.97 3.21 -3.27
C LEU A 43 16.64 3.52 -2.57
N PRO A 44 15.74 2.55 -2.42
CA PRO A 44 14.57 2.73 -1.56
C PRO A 44 15.01 2.92 -0.11
N ASN A 45 14.29 3.76 0.64
CA ASN A 45 14.41 3.82 2.09
C ASN A 45 13.03 3.97 2.72
N ILE A 46 12.72 3.08 3.65
CA ILE A 46 11.39 2.95 4.25
C ILE A 46 11.55 2.88 5.76
N ALA A 47 10.88 3.77 6.48
CA ALA A 47 10.85 3.77 7.93
C ALA A 47 9.49 3.33 8.47
N LYS A 48 9.51 2.63 9.61
CA LYS A 48 8.30 2.11 10.26
C LYS A 48 8.23 2.60 11.69
N SER A 49 7.09 3.16 12.11
CA SER A 49 6.94 3.75 13.44
C SER A 49 7.12 2.77 14.60
N GLY A 50 6.93 1.46 14.37
CA GLY A 50 7.20 0.40 15.35
C GLY A 50 8.65 -0.08 15.40
N THR A 51 9.50 0.28 14.44
CA THR A 51 10.89 -0.20 14.39
C THR A 51 11.78 0.74 15.18
N LYS A 52 12.44 0.25 16.25
CA LYS A 52 13.38 1.04 17.09
C LYS A 52 12.85 2.45 17.46
N PRO A 53 11.62 2.59 17.98
CA PRO A 53 11.06 3.89 18.34
C PRO A 53 11.89 4.55 19.45
N LYS A 54 12.22 5.83 19.28
CA LYS A 54 12.96 6.65 20.26
C LYS A 54 12.26 7.99 20.44
N GLY A 55 12.20 8.47 21.68
CA GLY A 55 11.55 9.75 22.00
C GLY A 55 10.02 9.71 21.95
N PHE A 56 9.43 8.52 22.03
CA PHE A 56 8.00 8.34 22.27
C PHE A 56 7.69 8.54 23.77
N THR A 57 6.43 8.76 24.09
CA THR A 57 5.95 8.84 25.48
C THR A 57 6.27 7.56 26.27
N LYS A 58 6.35 7.68 27.59
CA LYS A 58 6.55 6.55 28.51
C LYS A 58 5.23 6.14 29.16
N ASP A 59 4.51 7.12 29.71
CA ASP A 59 3.36 6.92 30.58
C ASP A 59 2.05 7.19 29.84
N VAL A 60 2.01 8.23 29.01
CA VAL A 60 0.82 8.57 28.23
C VAL A 60 0.68 7.62 27.04
N LYS A 61 -0.43 6.89 26.95
CA LYS A 61 -0.68 5.90 25.90
C LYS A 61 -2.02 6.15 25.23
N ILE A 62 -2.09 5.94 23.92
CA ILE A 62 -3.34 5.86 23.15
C ILE A 62 -3.53 4.39 22.80
N GLU A 63 -4.68 3.83 23.21
CA GLU A 63 -5.03 2.42 22.97
C GLU A 63 -3.92 1.45 23.42
N GLY A 64 -3.31 1.74 24.58
CA GLY A 64 -2.22 0.95 25.15
C GLY A 64 -0.86 1.10 24.44
N LYS A 65 -0.73 1.99 23.45
CA LYS A 65 0.51 2.24 22.70
C LYS A 65 1.11 3.60 23.03
N THR A 66 2.44 3.65 23.14
CA THR A 66 3.18 4.91 23.32
C THR A 66 3.08 5.77 22.07
N ILE A 67 3.15 7.09 22.25
CA ILE A 67 2.84 8.12 21.26
C ILE A 67 4.14 8.81 20.85
N ALA A 68 4.35 9.05 19.56
CA ALA A 68 5.47 9.87 19.11
C ALA A 68 5.20 11.33 19.48
N VAL A 69 6.18 11.98 20.09
CA VAL A 69 6.13 13.41 20.42
C VAL A 69 7.28 14.15 19.77
N LYS A 70 7.30 15.48 19.83
CA LYS A 70 8.33 16.32 19.23
C LYS A 70 9.75 15.82 19.57
N GLY A 71 10.56 15.59 18.54
CA GLY A 71 11.89 14.99 18.64
C GLY A 71 11.94 13.47 18.55
N ALA A 72 10.79 12.79 18.41
CA ALA A 72 10.74 11.35 18.19
C ALA A 72 11.40 10.93 16.86
N SER A 73 11.82 9.67 16.82
CA SER A 73 12.40 9.02 15.65
C SER A 73 12.13 7.53 15.67
N PHE A 74 12.29 6.87 14.53
CA PHE A 74 12.21 5.42 14.42
C PHE A 74 13.15 4.92 13.32
N GLY A 75 13.40 3.62 13.28
CA GLY A 75 14.33 3.00 12.34
C GLY A 75 13.82 3.07 10.90
N SER A 76 14.74 3.33 9.97
CA SER A 76 14.53 3.13 8.53
C SER A 76 15.33 1.95 8.02
N GLN A 77 14.96 1.44 6.85
CA GLN A 77 15.66 0.36 6.18
C GLN A 77 15.55 0.47 4.65
N GLY A 78 16.49 -0.12 3.91
CA GLY A 78 16.37 -0.30 2.46
C GLY A 78 17.65 -0.06 1.66
N ASP A 79 18.73 0.34 2.32
CA ASP A 79 20.00 0.67 1.67
C ASP A 79 21.16 -0.27 2.08
N ALA A 80 20.83 -1.45 2.60
CA ALA A 80 21.79 -2.49 2.96
C ALA A 80 22.83 -2.81 1.88
N ALA A 81 22.46 -2.71 0.59
CA ALA A 81 23.36 -2.93 -0.53
C ALA A 81 24.52 -1.91 -0.62
N SER A 82 24.37 -0.74 -0.01
CA SER A 82 25.40 0.31 0.06
C SER A 82 26.30 0.23 1.30
N LYS A 83 26.08 -0.76 2.17
CA LYS A 83 26.79 -0.87 3.45
C LYS A 83 28.31 -1.00 3.28
N GLY A 84 28.75 -1.80 2.30
CA GLY A 84 30.17 -2.04 2.03
C GLY A 84 30.93 -0.82 1.50
N THR A 85 30.19 0.19 1.04
CA THR A 85 30.70 1.41 0.39
C THR A 85 30.42 2.67 1.21
N GLY A 86 29.97 2.51 2.46
CA GLY A 86 29.78 3.61 3.41
C GLY A 86 28.41 4.28 3.38
N GLY A 87 27.41 3.66 2.75
CA GLY A 87 26.01 4.07 2.87
C GLY A 87 25.61 5.30 2.04
N GLY A 88 24.71 6.09 2.61
CA GLY A 88 24.21 7.33 2.02
C GLY A 88 25.33 8.31 1.65
N VAL A 89 25.18 8.99 0.52
CA VAL A 89 26.15 9.99 0.05
C VAL A 89 26.30 11.14 1.06
N VAL A 90 25.19 11.57 1.66
CA VAL A 90 25.14 12.68 2.62
C VAL A 90 25.23 12.19 4.06
N SER A 91 24.47 11.15 4.42
CA SER A 91 24.40 10.68 5.81
C SER A 91 25.61 9.86 6.26
N ALA A 92 26.38 9.30 5.31
CA ALA A 92 27.41 8.30 5.57
C ALA A 92 26.89 7.15 6.47
N ASN A 93 25.62 6.78 6.28
CA ASN A 93 24.95 5.79 7.10
C ASN A 93 24.10 4.84 6.24
N THR A 94 23.85 3.67 6.81
CA THR A 94 23.00 2.62 6.26
C THR A 94 21.90 2.35 7.27
N ASP A 95 20.65 2.38 6.83
CA ASP A 95 19.46 2.13 7.63
C ASP A 95 19.39 3.06 8.86
N GLY A 96 19.81 4.32 8.68
CA GLY A 96 19.79 5.36 9.70
C GLY A 96 18.38 5.70 10.20
N PRO A 97 18.22 6.42 11.33
CA PRO A 97 16.88 6.74 11.83
C PRO A 97 16.15 7.68 10.88
N ALA A 98 14.83 7.51 10.79
CA ALA A 98 13.92 8.52 10.30
C ALA A 98 13.45 9.43 11.45
N LYS A 99 13.46 10.74 11.22
CA LYS A 99 13.14 11.74 12.24
C LYS A 99 12.05 12.66 11.73
N PHE A 100 11.12 13.01 12.61
CA PHE A 100 10.15 14.05 12.29
C PHE A 100 10.84 15.40 12.19
N VAL A 101 10.54 16.14 11.13
CA VAL A 101 10.90 17.56 10.97
C VAL A 101 9.68 18.46 11.12
N GLY A 102 8.48 17.88 11.00
CA GLY A 102 7.22 18.56 11.31
C GLY A 102 7.13 19.01 12.78
N PRO A 103 6.36 20.07 13.06
CA PRO A 103 6.22 20.61 14.41
C PRO A 103 5.37 19.72 15.33
N GLY A 104 4.62 18.76 14.79
CA GLY A 104 3.56 18.06 15.51
C GLY A 104 2.28 18.87 15.59
N SER A 105 1.38 18.43 16.46
CA SER A 105 0.24 19.21 16.91
C SER A 105 0.70 20.53 17.56
N LEU A 106 -0.01 21.61 17.25
CA LEU A 106 0.34 22.96 17.72
C LEU A 106 -0.19 23.24 19.13
N ASP A 107 -1.21 22.50 19.56
CA ASP A 107 -1.98 22.74 20.78
C ASP A 107 -2.12 21.48 21.65
N VAL A 108 -2.08 20.27 21.07
CA VAL A 108 -2.16 19.01 21.81
C VAL A 108 -0.77 18.45 22.09
N LYS A 109 -0.51 18.19 23.38
CA LYS A 109 0.77 17.70 23.89
C LYS A 109 0.58 16.44 24.72
N ALA A 110 1.59 15.59 24.72
CA ALA A 110 1.75 14.50 25.67
C ALA A 110 3.13 14.63 26.33
N GLU A 111 3.18 14.48 27.66
CA GLU A 111 4.42 14.63 28.44
C GLU A 111 5.14 15.96 28.16
N GLY A 112 4.35 17.04 28.03
CA GLY A 112 4.85 18.39 27.78
C GLY A 112 5.34 18.67 26.35
N LYS A 113 5.28 17.69 25.44
CA LYS A 113 5.75 17.81 24.05
C LYS A 113 4.60 17.63 23.05
N SER A 114 4.64 18.38 21.94
CA SER A 114 3.67 18.26 20.85
C SER A 114 3.59 16.83 20.34
N ILE A 115 2.38 16.31 20.14
CA ILE A 115 2.15 14.98 19.57
C ILE A 115 2.49 15.01 18.07
N GLN A 116 3.28 14.05 17.59
CA GLN A 116 3.54 13.91 16.16
C GLN A 116 2.34 13.23 15.47
N LEU A 117 2.02 13.74 14.29
CA LEU A 117 0.89 13.37 13.46
C LEU A 117 1.39 12.59 12.24
N LEU A 118 0.53 11.75 11.67
CA LEU A 118 0.90 11.01 10.46
C LEU A 118 1.28 11.92 9.29
N SER A 119 0.66 13.08 9.16
CA SER A 119 0.97 14.04 8.10
C SER A 119 2.31 14.77 8.29
N ASP A 120 2.97 14.60 9.43
CA ASP A 120 4.19 15.36 9.69
C ASP A 120 5.33 14.90 8.78
N PRO A 121 6.00 15.84 8.09
CA PRO A 121 7.12 15.52 7.24
C PRO A 121 8.24 14.91 8.07
N MET A 122 8.93 13.96 7.45
CA MET A 122 10.06 13.27 8.05
C MET A 122 11.27 13.33 7.14
N VAL A 123 12.44 13.16 7.74
CA VAL A 123 13.67 12.83 7.04
C VAL A 123 14.06 11.39 7.29
N ASN A 124 14.76 10.79 6.34
CA ASN A 124 15.07 9.36 6.27
C ASN A 124 16.57 9.12 6.16
N ASN A 125 17.00 7.93 6.58
CA ASN A 125 18.41 7.52 6.62
C ASN A 125 19.34 8.61 7.17
N CYS A 126 19.04 9.14 8.36
CA CYS A 126 19.90 10.15 8.96
C CYS A 126 21.25 9.54 9.37
N GLY A 127 22.29 10.38 9.45
CA GLY A 127 23.59 9.99 9.99
C GLY A 127 23.50 9.40 11.41
N PRO A 128 24.57 8.78 11.94
CA PRO A 128 24.54 8.08 13.24
C PRO A 128 24.07 8.95 14.43
N SER A 129 24.32 10.26 14.39
CA SER A 129 23.85 11.25 15.37
C SER A 129 22.39 11.71 15.14
N GLY A 130 21.74 11.20 14.09
CA GLY A 130 20.43 11.63 13.63
C GLY A 130 20.46 12.82 12.67
N SER A 131 21.63 13.19 12.15
CA SER A 131 21.83 14.15 11.05
C SER A 131 23.21 13.92 10.39
N PRO A 132 23.46 14.43 9.17
CA PRO A 132 22.47 14.97 8.23
C PRO A 132 21.55 13.87 7.66
N PRO A 133 20.38 14.23 7.11
CA PRO A 133 19.50 13.29 6.43
C PRO A 133 20.02 12.94 5.03
N ASN A 134 19.81 11.71 4.56
CA ASN A 134 20.11 11.32 3.18
C ASN A 134 18.90 11.41 2.24
N ALA A 135 17.69 11.39 2.81
CA ALA A 135 16.43 11.49 2.08
C ALA A 135 15.34 12.13 2.94
N ALA A 136 14.16 12.35 2.34
CA ALA A 136 12.99 12.85 3.05
C ALA A 136 11.70 12.16 2.64
N THR A 137 10.76 12.08 3.60
CA THR A 137 9.36 11.72 3.41
C THR A 137 8.53 12.98 3.63
N VAL A 138 8.31 13.74 2.56
CA VAL A 138 7.66 15.06 2.64
C VAL A 138 6.18 14.95 2.99
N ALA A 139 5.53 13.90 2.52
CA ALA A 139 4.09 13.69 2.71
C ALA A 139 3.74 12.84 3.94
N GLY A 140 4.68 12.70 4.88
CA GLY A 140 4.48 12.01 6.16
C GLY A 140 4.25 10.50 6.05
N ILE A 141 3.80 9.93 7.16
CA ILE A 141 3.51 8.51 7.33
C ILE A 141 2.25 8.11 6.58
N MET A 142 2.38 7.19 5.63
CA MET A 142 1.29 6.62 4.85
C MET A 142 0.76 5.33 5.51
N GLN A 143 -0.41 5.38 6.15
CA GLN A 143 -1.03 4.19 6.75
C GLN A 143 -1.51 3.17 5.72
N LEU A 144 -2.04 3.61 4.58
CA LEU A 144 -2.46 2.70 3.51
C LEU A 144 -1.27 1.93 2.92
N ALA A 145 -0.08 2.54 2.89
CA ALA A 145 1.13 1.85 2.44
C ALA A 145 1.46 0.66 3.32
N GLN A 146 1.21 0.76 4.63
CA GLN A 146 1.40 -0.36 5.51
C GLN A 146 0.39 -1.48 5.29
N ALA A 147 -0.89 -1.11 5.20
CA ALA A 147 -1.95 -2.07 4.91
C ALA A 147 -1.66 -2.83 3.61
N MET A 148 -1.10 -2.16 2.61
CA MET A 148 -0.66 -2.76 1.37
C MET A 148 0.62 -3.59 1.50
N MET A 149 1.66 -3.10 2.17
CA MET A 149 2.94 -3.85 2.26
C MET A 149 2.86 -5.05 3.21
N TYR A 150 1.95 -5.01 4.19
CA TYR A 150 1.77 -6.05 5.21
C TYR A 150 0.27 -6.40 5.33
N PRO A 151 -0.34 -6.94 4.28
CA PRO A 151 -1.79 -7.13 4.21
C PRO A 151 -2.32 -8.10 5.27
N GLU A 152 -1.45 -9.02 5.70
CA GLU A 152 -1.67 -10.08 6.69
C GLU A 152 -1.61 -9.56 8.14
N GLN A 153 -0.72 -8.60 8.44
CA GLN A 153 -0.36 -8.22 9.82
C GLN A 153 -1.16 -7.03 10.38
N ALA A 154 -1.93 -6.33 9.54
CA ALA A 154 -2.58 -5.07 9.91
C ALA A 154 -3.99 -5.23 10.55
N GLY A 155 -4.21 -6.27 11.37
CA GLY A 155 -5.30 -6.28 12.36
C GLY A 155 -6.58 -7.03 12.02
N ASN A 156 -6.50 -8.33 11.69
CA ASN A 156 -7.60 -9.26 11.99
C ASN A 156 -7.01 -10.66 12.25
N THR A 157 -7.13 -11.14 13.49
CA THR A 157 -6.59 -12.43 13.97
C THR A 157 -7.33 -13.66 13.42
N THR A 158 -8.23 -13.49 12.46
CA THR A 158 -8.91 -14.58 11.71
C THR A 158 -8.36 -14.77 10.29
N THR A 159 -7.33 -14.01 9.89
CA THR A 159 -6.68 -14.13 8.57
C THR A 159 -5.18 -14.36 8.65
N GLU A 160 -4.64 -14.67 9.83
CA GLU A 160 -3.23 -14.98 9.99
C GLU A 160 -2.97 -16.41 9.49
N CYS A 161 -2.20 -16.53 8.40
CA CYS A 161 -1.60 -17.81 8.05
C CYS A 161 -0.56 -18.15 9.13
N THR A 162 -0.77 -19.27 9.81
CA THR A 162 0.10 -19.71 10.90
C THR A 162 1.40 -20.34 10.40
N SER A 163 1.59 -20.54 9.09
CA SER A 163 2.67 -21.37 8.57
C SER A 163 3.85 -20.64 7.92
N SER A 164 3.73 -19.42 7.38
CA SER A 164 4.90 -18.63 6.93
C SER A 164 4.53 -17.23 6.45
N PHE A 165 5.51 -16.32 6.36
CA PHE A 165 5.35 -14.97 5.78
C PHE A 165 5.26 -14.93 4.24
N ASN A 166 5.17 -16.09 3.54
CA ASN A 166 5.31 -16.19 2.09
C ASN A 166 4.07 -16.80 1.39
N HIS A 167 2.94 -16.11 1.47
CA HIS A 167 1.70 -16.54 0.80
C HIS A 167 1.87 -16.64 -0.71
N THR A 168 1.57 -17.79 -1.31
CA THR A 168 1.48 -17.96 -2.77
C THR A 168 0.02 -17.88 -3.21
N TRP A 169 -0.34 -16.88 -4.02
CA TRP A 169 -1.73 -16.62 -4.42
C TRP A 169 -2.01 -17.13 -5.83
N VAL A 170 -3.01 -18.02 -5.97
CA VAL A 170 -3.49 -18.55 -7.25
C VAL A 170 -4.93 -18.14 -7.50
N HIS A 171 -5.31 -17.90 -8.75
CA HIS A 171 -6.69 -17.52 -9.06
C HIS A 171 -7.59 -18.75 -9.25
N ARG A 172 -8.89 -18.58 -9.02
CA ARG A 172 -9.95 -19.52 -9.37
C ARG A 172 -11.07 -18.76 -10.08
N GLU A 173 -11.37 -19.18 -11.31
CA GLU A 173 -12.45 -18.62 -12.11
C GLU A 173 -13.84 -18.97 -11.56
N ALA A 174 -14.81 -18.12 -11.85
CA ALA A 174 -16.21 -18.45 -11.64
C ALA A 174 -16.69 -19.45 -12.71
N CYS A 175 -17.44 -20.48 -12.30
CA CYS A 175 -18.08 -21.44 -13.22
C CYS A 175 -19.46 -20.90 -13.62
N GLY A 176 -19.73 -20.79 -14.93
CA GLY A 176 -20.80 -19.94 -15.45
C GLY A 176 -22.23 -20.51 -15.42
N LYS A 177 -23.20 -19.59 -15.55
CA LYS A 177 -24.58 -19.86 -16.04
C LYS A 177 -25.20 -18.76 -16.92
N LYS A 178 -24.74 -17.50 -16.86
CA LYS A 178 -25.27 -16.38 -17.67
C LYS A 178 -24.29 -15.94 -18.76
N ARG A 179 -24.82 -15.46 -19.90
CA ARG A 179 -24.00 -14.82 -20.94
C ARG A 179 -23.40 -13.52 -20.40
N MET A 180 -22.19 -13.17 -20.81
CA MET A 180 -21.49 -11.97 -20.36
C MET A 180 -22.31 -10.68 -20.59
N SER A 181 -23.01 -10.56 -21.73
CA SER A 181 -23.89 -9.42 -21.98
C SER A 181 -25.03 -9.33 -20.97
N GLN A 182 -25.67 -10.45 -20.63
CA GLN A 182 -26.75 -10.48 -19.64
C GLN A 182 -26.25 -10.01 -18.27
N LYS A 183 -25.05 -10.44 -17.85
CA LYS A 183 -24.44 -9.98 -16.59
C LYS A 183 -24.24 -8.45 -16.58
N ILE A 184 -23.74 -7.90 -17.68
CA ILE A 184 -23.50 -6.45 -17.82
C ILE A 184 -24.83 -5.69 -17.83
N ASP A 185 -25.81 -6.14 -18.61
CA ASP A 185 -27.09 -5.45 -18.78
C ASP A 185 -27.91 -5.44 -17.47
N GLU A 186 -27.94 -6.57 -16.74
CA GLU A 186 -28.58 -6.66 -15.42
C GLU A 186 -27.93 -5.69 -14.42
N ALA A 187 -26.60 -5.72 -14.31
CA ALA A 187 -25.87 -4.84 -13.39
C ALA A 187 -25.99 -3.35 -13.77
N ALA A 188 -26.09 -3.02 -15.06
CA ALA A 188 -26.28 -1.65 -15.54
C ALA A 188 -27.65 -1.06 -15.12
N SER A 189 -28.64 -1.92 -14.88
CA SER A 189 -29.98 -1.53 -14.41
C SER A 189 -30.15 -1.57 -12.88
N HIS A 190 -29.09 -1.92 -12.14
CA HIS A 190 -29.18 -2.14 -10.70
C HIS A 190 -29.41 -0.83 -9.90
N PRO A 191 -30.20 -0.82 -8.81
CA PRO A 191 -30.43 0.39 -8.01
C PRO A 191 -29.16 0.97 -7.38
N LEU A 192 -28.17 0.13 -7.05
CA LEU A 192 -26.91 0.57 -6.43
C LEU A 192 -25.93 1.10 -7.47
N GLU A 193 -25.44 2.32 -7.26
CA GLU A 193 -24.47 2.97 -8.16
C GLU A 193 -23.16 2.20 -8.32
N GLY A 194 -22.67 1.57 -7.24
CA GLY A 194 -21.44 0.77 -7.29
C GLY A 194 -21.54 -0.39 -8.28
N ILE A 195 -22.68 -1.08 -8.32
CA ILE A 195 -22.90 -2.19 -9.25
C ILE A 195 -23.07 -1.69 -10.68
N ARG A 196 -23.78 -0.56 -10.88
CA ARG A 196 -23.84 0.08 -12.21
C ARG A 196 -22.45 0.49 -12.71
N PHE A 197 -21.58 0.92 -11.81
CA PHE A 197 -20.19 1.23 -12.14
C PHE A 197 -19.38 -0.02 -12.49
N GLU A 198 -19.57 -1.13 -11.77
CA GLU A 198 -18.98 -2.43 -12.14
C GLU A 198 -19.44 -2.90 -13.52
N ALA A 199 -20.72 -2.69 -13.86
CA ALA A 199 -21.25 -2.95 -15.20
C ALA A 199 -20.57 -2.10 -16.27
N ALA A 200 -20.39 -0.80 -16.01
CA ALA A 200 -19.69 0.11 -16.92
C ALA A 200 -18.22 -0.31 -17.13
N ALA A 201 -17.53 -0.70 -16.05
CA ALA A 201 -16.16 -1.21 -16.14
C ALA A 201 -16.08 -2.53 -16.93
N ALA A 202 -17.01 -3.47 -16.70
CA ALA A 202 -17.10 -4.70 -17.47
C ALA A 202 -17.42 -4.45 -18.96
N ALA A 203 -18.33 -3.52 -19.26
CA ALA A 203 -18.67 -3.12 -20.63
C ALA A 203 -17.46 -2.52 -21.36
N HIS A 204 -16.71 -1.63 -20.68
CA HIS A 204 -15.46 -1.09 -21.21
C HIS A 204 -14.46 -2.20 -21.53
N ASN A 205 -14.25 -3.15 -20.60
CA ASN A 205 -13.27 -4.23 -20.78
C ASN A 205 -13.67 -5.21 -21.89
N LYS A 206 -14.98 -5.48 -22.02
CA LYS A 206 -15.51 -6.24 -23.15
C LYS A 206 -15.28 -5.52 -24.49
N ALA A 207 -15.52 -4.22 -24.56
CA ALA A 207 -15.36 -3.43 -25.78
C ALA A 207 -13.89 -3.33 -26.23
N THR A 208 -12.95 -3.41 -25.29
CA THR A 208 -11.50 -3.38 -25.54
C THR A 208 -10.90 -4.75 -25.83
N GLY A 209 -11.68 -5.82 -25.71
CA GLY A 209 -11.24 -7.20 -25.94
C GLY A 209 -10.53 -7.85 -24.75
N ASP A 210 -10.34 -7.12 -23.65
CA ASP A 210 -9.66 -7.61 -22.45
C ASP A 210 -10.54 -8.64 -21.68
N LEU A 211 -11.87 -8.55 -21.83
CA LEU A 211 -12.83 -9.45 -21.20
C LEU A 211 -13.55 -10.30 -22.25
N THR A 212 -13.28 -11.61 -22.26
CA THR A 212 -13.65 -12.53 -23.36
C THR A 212 -14.71 -13.56 -22.97
N ARG A 213 -14.80 -13.96 -21.69
CA ARG A 213 -15.77 -14.96 -21.19
C ARG A 213 -16.41 -14.55 -19.87
N SER A 214 -17.60 -15.08 -19.58
CA SER A 214 -18.35 -14.71 -18.38
C SER A 214 -17.79 -15.23 -17.05
N GLY A 215 -16.87 -16.21 -17.07
CA GLY A 215 -16.16 -16.72 -15.89
C GLY A 215 -15.10 -15.76 -15.33
N GLN A 216 -14.79 -14.72 -16.09
CA GLN A 216 -13.86 -13.65 -15.73
C GLN A 216 -14.49 -12.52 -14.92
N LEU A 217 -15.81 -12.54 -14.70
CA LEU A 217 -16.56 -11.52 -13.94
C LEU A 217 -17.07 -12.11 -12.62
N SER A 218 -16.85 -11.40 -11.51
CA SER A 218 -17.58 -11.65 -10.27
C SER A 218 -19.07 -11.32 -10.41
N GLN A 219 -19.94 -12.02 -9.70
CA GLN A 219 -21.39 -11.73 -9.62
C GLN A 219 -21.79 -11.12 -8.27
N GLU A 220 -22.89 -10.34 -8.30
CA GLU A 220 -23.63 -9.92 -7.10
C GLU A 220 -24.05 -11.10 -6.20
N PRO A 221 -24.22 -10.82 -4.89
CA PRO A 221 -23.34 -11.39 -3.91
C PRO A 221 -23.72 -12.84 -3.67
N HIS A 222 -22.70 -13.72 -3.74
CA HIS A 222 -22.65 -15.08 -3.17
C HIS A 222 -22.72 -16.27 -4.14
N GLU A 223 -23.09 -16.12 -5.42
CA GLU A 223 -23.28 -17.32 -6.27
C GLU A 223 -22.06 -17.71 -7.13
N GLU A 224 -21.35 -16.75 -7.72
CA GLU A 224 -20.27 -17.02 -8.68
C GLU A 224 -19.17 -15.94 -8.59
N LYS A 225 -18.30 -16.04 -7.60
CA LYS A 225 -17.21 -15.08 -7.37
C LYS A 225 -15.91 -15.55 -8.02
N VAL A 226 -15.13 -14.59 -8.49
CA VAL A 226 -13.73 -14.82 -8.86
C VAL A 226 -12.88 -14.69 -7.62
N PHE A 227 -12.03 -15.68 -7.33
CA PHE A 227 -11.24 -15.67 -6.10
C PHE A 227 -9.74 -15.75 -6.37
N TRP A 228 -8.97 -15.12 -5.51
CA TRP A 228 -7.60 -15.48 -5.21
C TRP A 228 -7.57 -16.38 -3.99
N VAL A 229 -6.94 -17.53 -4.14
CA VAL A 229 -6.79 -18.54 -3.11
C VAL A 229 -5.32 -18.61 -2.73
N CYS A 230 -5.03 -18.49 -1.44
CA CYS A 230 -3.69 -18.81 -0.96
C CYS A 230 -3.47 -20.32 -1.11
N SER A 231 -2.48 -20.74 -1.89
CA SER A 231 -2.19 -22.16 -2.11
C SER A 231 -1.64 -22.86 -0.87
N GLU A 232 -1.19 -22.10 0.15
CA GLU A 232 -0.67 -22.66 1.40
C GLU A 232 -1.77 -22.92 2.43
N CYS A 233 -2.69 -21.97 2.62
CA CYS A 233 -3.68 -22.03 3.71
C CYS A 233 -5.14 -22.05 3.23
N GLY A 234 -5.40 -21.95 1.92
CA GLY A 234 -6.73 -22.06 1.34
C GLY A 234 -7.65 -20.85 1.57
N ILE A 235 -7.15 -19.75 2.15
CA ILE A 235 -7.95 -18.53 2.33
C ILE A 235 -8.33 -17.96 0.95
N GLU A 236 -9.63 -17.78 0.74
CA GLU A 236 -10.19 -17.22 -0.49
C GLU A 236 -10.49 -15.72 -0.32
N ARG A 237 -10.20 -14.92 -1.36
CA ARG A 237 -10.54 -13.50 -1.44
C ARG A 237 -11.03 -13.14 -2.83
N GLU A 238 -12.17 -12.46 -2.87
CA GLU A 238 -12.86 -12.06 -4.09
C GLU A 238 -12.05 -11.02 -4.87
N GLY A 239 -11.95 -11.21 -6.19
CA GLY A 239 -11.51 -10.20 -7.16
C GLY A 239 -12.68 -9.83 -8.08
N ASP A 240 -12.63 -8.63 -8.66
CA ASP A 240 -13.77 -8.10 -9.42
C ASP A 240 -13.79 -8.67 -10.85
N GLN A 241 -12.65 -8.62 -11.56
CA GLN A 241 -12.50 -9.21 -12.89
C GLN A 241 -11.09 -9.77 -13.14
N LEU A 242 -10.97 -10.78 -14.02
CA LEU A 242 -9.70 -11.32 -14.54
C LEU A 242 -9.68 -11.23 -16.06
N HIS A 243 -8.59 -10.78 -16.65
CA HIS A 243 -8.45 -10.72 -18.11
C HIS A 243 -7.39 -11.71 -18.54
N ASP A 244 -7.68 -12.52 -19.55
CA ASP A 244 -6.71 -13.48 -20.05
C ASP A 244 -5.50 -12.76 -20.62
N ASP A 245 -4.32 -13.35 -20.44
CA ASP A 245 -3.17 -12.94 -21.21
C ASP A 245 -3.35 -13.41 -22.68
N PRO A 246 -3.20 -12.53 -23.68
CA PRO A 246 -3.37 -12.89 -25.08
C PRO A 246 -2.45 -14.02 -25.58
N ASN A 247 -1.35 -14.30 -24.88
CA ASN A 247 -0.38 -15.34 -25.21
C ASN A 247 -0.52 -16.58 -24.31
N GLY A 248 -1.59 -16.69 -23.52
CA GLY A 248 -1.82 -17.81 -22.61
C GLY A 248 -0.99 -17.77 -21.32
N GLY A 249 -0.41 -16.62 -21.00
CA GLY A 249 0.27 -16.36 -19.72
C GLY A 249 -0.67 -16.13 -18.53
N PRO A 250 -0.11 -15.75 -17.36
CA PRO A 250 -0.89 -15.42 -16.17
C PRO A 250 -1.88 -14.26 -16.44
N PRO A 251 -3.10 -14.28 -15.87
CA PRO A 251 -4.11 -13.27 -16.18
C PRO A 251 -3.72 -11.88 -15.66
N HIS A 252 -4.25 -10.84 -16.30
CA HIS A 252 -4.27 -9.49 -15.73
C HIS A 252 -5.37 -9.38 -14.70
N MET A 253 -5.06 -8.77 -13.56
CA MET A 253 -6.06 -8.53 -12.53
C MET A 253 -6.67 -7.16 -12.66
N VAL A 254 -8.00 -7.12 -12.57
CA VAL A 254 -8.77 -5.88 -12.66
C VAL A 254 -9.62 -5.70 -11.42
N GLU A 255 -9.33 -4.62 -10.70
CA GLU A 255 -10.07 -4.18 -9.53
C GLU A 255 -10.93 -2.98 -9.90
N VAL A 256 -12.21 -3.07 -9.62
CA VAL A 256 -13.18 -1.99 -9.82
C VAL A 256 -13.48 -1.36 -8.46
N LYS A 257 -13.34 -0.05 -8.34
CA LYS A 257 -13.50 0.66 -7.06
C LYS A 257 -14.35 1.90 -7.23
N PHE A 258 -15.64 1.78 -6.93
CA PHE A 258 -16.56 2.91 -6.84
C PHE A 258 -16.53 3.56 -5.45
N LYS A 259 -15.46 4.32 -5.16
CA LYS A 259 -15.26 5.03 -3.89
C LYS A 259 -14.47 6.32 -4.12
N SER A 260 -14.53 7.23 -3.15
CA SER A 260 -13.71 8.46 -3.16
C SER A 260 -12.27 8.22 -2.70
N GLU A 261 -12.02 7.20 -1.87
CA GLU A 261 -10.70 6.87 -1.33
C GLU A 261 -10.55 5.38 -0.98
N LEU A 262 -9.31 4.90 -0.88
CA LEU A 262 -9.01 3.54 -0.43
C LEU A 262 -9.19 3.43 1.09
N SER A 263 -9.99 2.45 1.51
CA SER A 263 -9.96 1.99 2.89
C SER A 263 -8.73 1.13 3.16
N THR A 264 -8.49 0.81 4.44
CA THR A 264 -7.47 -0.19 4.83
C THR A 264 -7.74 -1.55 4.18
N ARG A 265 -9.00 -1.95 4.00
CA ARG A 265 -9.34 -3.22 3.34
C ARG A 265 -8.90 -3.19 1.89
N ASP A 266 -9.16 -2.08 1.19
CA ASP A 266 -8.80 -1.91 -0.22
C ASP A 266 -7.27 -1.88 -0.39
N ALA A 267 -6.55 -1.21 0.51
CA ALA A 267 -5.08 -1.20 0.49
C ALA A 267 -4.47 -2.59 0.77
N LYS A 268 -5.05 -3.38 1.69
CA LYS A 268 -4.65 -4.79 1.91
C LYS A 268 -4.87 -5.63 0.66
N GLN A 269 -6.00 -5.42 -0.03
CA GLN A 269 -6.30 -6.11 -1.28
C GLN A 269 -5.23 -5.78 -2.33
N LEU A 270 -4.93 -4.48 -2.50
CA LEU A 270 -3.84 -4.04 -3.38
C LEU A 270 -2.51 -4.71 -3.03
N GLY A 271 -2.19 -4.84 -1.74
CA GLY A 271 -0.98 -5.50 -1.26
C GLY A 271 -0.81 -6.93 -1.75
N ARG A 272 -1.84 -7.75 -1.54
CA ARG A 272 -1.88 -9.14 -2.03
C ARG A 272 -1.81 -9.21 -3.55
N ASN A 273 -2.51 -8.28 -4.21
CA ASN A 273 -2.52 -8.21 -5.66
C ASN A 273 -1.11 -7.94 -6.23
N ILE A 274 -0.36 -7.03 -5.61
CA ILE A 274 1.04 -6.77 -5.93
C ILE A 274 1.91 -8.00 -5.69
N GLN A 275 1.67 -8.74 -4.61
CA GLN A 275 2.39 -9.97 -4.31
C GLN A 275 2.15 -11.04 -5.39
N ALA A 276 0.91 -11.23 -5.84
CA ALA A 276 0.58 -12.16 -6.92
C ALA A 276 1.33 -11.81 -8.21
N VAL A 277 1.44 -10.53 -8.56
CA VAL A 277 2.24 -10.08 -9.72
C VAL A 277 3.72 -10.37 -9.53
N LYS A 278 4.28 -10.05 -8.35
CA LYS A 278 5.69 -10.32 -8.04
C LYS A 278 6.04 -11.81 -8.07
N GLN A 279 5.06 -12.67 -7.82
CA GLN A 279 5.19 -14.13 -7.89
C GLN A 279 4.96 -14.71 -9.29
N GLY A 280 4.61 -13.88 -10.27
CA GLY A 280 4.29 -14.34 -11.63
C GLY A 280 2.92 -15.02 -11.75
N ASN A 281 2.07 -14.94 -10.72
CA ASN A 281 0.71 -15.49 -10.76
C ASN A 281 -0.30 -14.54 -11.41
N ALA A 282 0.09 -13.28 -11.63
CA ALA A 282 -0.64 -12.29 -12.43
C ALA A 282 0.36 -11.49 -13.28
N SER A 283 -0.03 -11.13 -14.50
CA SER A 283 0.84 -10.39 -15.44
C SER A 283 0.82 -8.87 -15.17
N GLY A 284 -0.18 -8.35 -14.45
CA GLY A 284 -0.25 -6.95 -14.08
C GLY A 284 -1.52 -6.56 -13.31
N LEU A 285 -1.56 -5.29 -12.90
CA LEU A 285 -2.65 -4.69 -12.11
C LEU A 285 -3.33 -3.56 -12.87
N VAL A 286 -4.65 -3.66 -13.01
CA VAL A 286 -5.50 -2.60 -13.55
C VAL A 286 -6.52 -2.20 -12.49
N TYR A 287 -6.63 -0.91 -12.20
CA TYR A 287 -7.70 -0.37 -11.37
C TYR A 287 -8.64 0.47 -12.23
N LYS A 288 -9.95 0.22 -12.09
CA LYS A 288 -11.02 0.98 -12.73
C LYS A 288 -11.67 1.85 -11.66
N VAL A 289 -11.55 3.16 -11.82
CA VAL A 289 -12.04 4.16 -10.84
C VAL A 289 -12.93 5.19 -11.53
N PRO A 290 -13.86 5.83 -10.81
CA PRO A 290 -14.72 6.86 -11.38
C PRO A 290 -13.93 7.98 -12.04
N ALA A 291 -14.41 8.52 -13.15
CA ALA A 291 -13.86 9.74 -13.73
C ALA A 291 -14.15 11.00 -12.89
N SER A 292 -15.22 10.97 -12.08
CA SER A 292 -15.69 12.08 -11.22
C SER A 292 -15.93 11.60 -9.77
N GLY A 293 -16.42 12.47 -8.87
CA GLY A 293 -16.84 12.04 -7.52
C GLY A 293 -15.71 11.56 -6.59
N GLY A 294 -14.49 12.10 -6.75
CA GLY A 294 -13.33 11.73 -5.93
C GLY A 294 -12.38 10.72 -6.58
N GLY A 295 -12.68 10.26 -7.79
CA GLY A 295 -11.82 9.33 -8.53
C GLY A 295 -10.39 9.82 -8.80
N ASP A 296 -10.16 11.13 -8.88
CA ASP A 296 -8.82 11.74 -8.93
C ASP A 296 -8.00 11.43 -7.68
N PHE A 297 -8.60 11.61 -6.50
CA PHE A 297 -7.96 11.37 -5.23
C PHE A 297 -7.66 9.87 -5.06
N LEU A 298 -8.64 9.01 -5.35
CA LEU A 298 -8.47 7.57 -5.35
C LEU A 298 -7.36 7.12 -6.33
N CYS A 299 -7.33 7.67 -7.54
CA CYS A 299 -6.29 7.39 -8.54
C CYS A 299 -4.89 7.71 -8.01
N ASN A 300 -4.73 8.88 -7.38
CA ASN A 300 -3.46 9.30 -6.82
C ASN A 300 -3.04 8.44 -5.63
N GLN A 301 -3.99 8.03 -4.78
CA GLN A 301 -3.71 7.08 -3.68
C GLN A 301 -3.19 5.74 -4.23
N ILE A 302 -3.88 5.16 -5.21
CA ILE A 302 -3.48 3.87 -5.83
C ILE A 302 -2.08 3.98 -6.45
N LYS A 303 -1.83 5.01 -7.26
CA LYS A 303 -0.52 5.21 -7.91
C LYS A 303 0.60 5.35 -6.89
N ARG A 304 0.40 6.19 -5.88
CA ARG A 304 1.40 6.42 -4.83
C ARG A 304 1.68 5.17 -4.02
N LEU A 305 0.67 4.34 -3.77
CA LEU A 305 0.85 3.03 -3.15
C LEU A 305 1.65 2.08 -4.04
N GLY A 306 1.36 2.04 -5.35
CA GLY A 306 2.17 1.32 -6.33
C GLY A 306 3.64 1.74 -6.34
N GLU A 307 3.91 3.05 -6.34
CA GLU A 307 5.27 3.60 -6.25
C GLU A 307 5.99 3.15 -4.98
N VAL A 308 5.33 3.21 -3.82
CA VAL A 308 5.89 2.71 -2.55
C VAL A 308 6.20 1.22 -2.61
N ALA A 309 5.39 0.44 -3.32
CA ALA A 309 5.62 -0.98 -3.52
C ALA A 309 6.63 -1.33 -4.63
N GLY A 310 7.09 -0.33 -5.40
CA GLY A 310 7.87 -0.54 -6.62
C GLY A 310 7.09 -1.32 -7.69
N GLN A 311 5.76 -1.19 -7.74
CA GLN A 311 4.88 -1.88 -8.68
C GLN A 311 4.12 -0.86 -9.52
N ALA A 312 4.27 -0.93 -10.84
CA ALA A 312 3.44 -0.16 -11.76
C ALA A 312 1.99 -0.65 -11.69
N ILE A 313 1.06 0.27 -11.48
CA ILE A 313 -0.39 0.01 -11.46
C ILE A 313 -1.03 0.86 -12.54
N ARG A 314 -1.72 0.23 -13.49
CA ARG A 314 -2.48 0.92 -14.52
C ARG A 314 -3.81 1.36 -13.91
N VAL A 315 -4.09 2.65 -13.90
CA VAL A 315 -5.41 3.16 -13.47
C VAL A 315 -6.15 3.69 -14.68
N VAL A 316 -7.36 3.19 -14.90
CA VAL A 316 -8.26 3.60 -15.98
C VAL A 316 -9.48 4.26 -15.36
N ARG A 317 -9.83 5.43 -15.88
CA ARG A 317 -11.01 6.18 -15.44
C ARG A 317 -12.20 5.79 -16.32
N ILE A 318 -13.32 5.45 -15.69
CA ILE A 318 -14.58 5.10 -16.33
C ILE A 318 -15.62 6.15 -15.95
#